data_AF-A0A5E4YPY3-F1
#
_entry.id   AF-A0A5E4YPY3-F1
#
_cell.length_a   1.000
_cell.length_b   1.000
_cell.length_c   1.000
_cell.angle_alpha   90.00
_cell.angle_beta   90.00
_cell.angle_gamma   90.00
#
_symmetry.space_group_name_H-M   'P 1'
#
loop_
_entity.id
_entity.type
_entity.pdbx_description
1 polymer ?
#
loop_
_entity_poly.entity_id
_entity_poly.type
_entity_poly.pdbx_seq_one_letter_code
_entity_poly.pdbx_strand_id
1 'polypeptide(L)' 'MTTYHVQMSAHMSVFREVKNRVFPSGKCAWTAVGVSELAHPGLLAEIKCVAIQRSSAEA' A
#
# COMPACT_ATOMS: atom_id res chain seq x y z
N MET A 1 1.31 5.87 3.74
CA MET A 1 1.50 4.75 2.80
C MET A 1 1.17 5.22 1.40
N THR A 2 2.04 4.89 0.44
CA THR A 2 1.81 5.17 -0.99
C THR A 2 1.79 3.84 -1.73
N THR A 3 0.79 3.66 -2.60
CA THR A 3 0.64 2.43 -3.39
C THR A 3 0.60 2.77 -4.87
N TYR A 4 1.45 2.12 -5.67
CA TYR A 4 1.57 2.30 -7.12
C TYR A 4 0.93 1.11 -7.82
N HIS A 5 0.02 1.34 -8.78
CA HIS A 5 -0.80 0.30 -9.39
C HIS A 5 -0.69 0.30 -10.91
N VAL A 6 -0.39 -0.86 -11.49
CA VAL A 6 -0.55 -1.10 -12.93
C VAL A 6 -2.00 -1.50 -13.20
N GLN A 7 -2.60 -0.99 -14.28
CA GLN A 7 -4.01 -1.25 -14.62
C GLN A 7 -4.97 -1.01 -13.43
N MET A 8 -4.76 0.11 -12.71
CA MET A 8 -5.39 0.38 -11.41
C MET A 8 -6.89 0.11 -11.36
N SER A 9 -7.67 0.53 -12.36
CA SER A 9 -9.12 0.33 -12.40
C SER A 9 -9.54 -1.14 -12.37
N ALA A 10 -8.72 -2.05 -12.92
CA ALA A 10 -9.01 -3.48 -12.96
C ALA A 10 -8.77 -4.17 -11.61
N HIS A 11 -7.80 -3.70 -10.83
CA HIS A 11 -7.31 -4.40 -9.63
C HIS A 11 -7.64 -3.71 -8.30
N MET A 12 -8.10 -2.46 -8.31
CA MET A 12 -8.30 -1.64 -7.10
C MET A 12 -9.31 -2.24 -6.11
N SER A 13 -10.36 -2.92 -6.58
CA SER A 13 -11.37 -3.54 -5.71
C SER A 13 -10.73 -4.63 -4.82
N VAL A 14 -10.01 -5.55 -5.45
CA VAL A 14 -9.27 -6.64 -4.78
C VAL A 14 -8.19 -6.09 -3.87
N PHE A 15 -7.41 -5.11 -4.36
CA PHE A 15 -6.35 -4.50 -3.55
C PHE A 15 -6.92 -3.85 -2.29
N ARG A 16 -8.02 -3.08 -2.40
CA ARG A 16 -8.64 -2.40 -1.26
C ARG A 16 -9.14 -3.40 -0.21
N GLU A 17 -9.71 -4.52 -0.63
CA GLU A 17 -10.15 -5.58 0.27
C GLU A 17 -8.98 -6.17 1.08
N VAL A 18 -7.88 -6.53 0.40
CA VAL A 18 -6.67 -7.06 1.06
C VAL A 18 -6.05 -5.99 1.97
N LYS A 19 -5.86 -4.77 1.46
CA LYS A 19 -5.29 -3.64 2.20
C LYS A 19 -6.10 -3.29 3.44
N ASN A 20 -7.42 -3.41 3.42
CA ASN A 20 -8.26 -3.14 4.60
C ASN A 20 -8.16 -4.21 5.69
N ARG A 21 -7.85 -5.46 5.34
CA ARG A 21 -7.58 -6.54 6.31
C ARG A 21 -6.26 -6.31 7.06
N VAL A 22 -5.25 -5.79 6.37
CA VAL A 22 -3.90 -5.57 6.92
C VAL A 22 -3.74 -4.18 7.56
N PHE A 23 -4.25 -3.14 6.89
CA PHE A 23 -4.25 -1.75 7.34
C PHE A 23 -5.69 -1.21 7.41
N PRO A 24 -6.40 -1.48 8.51
CA PRO A 24 -7.73 -0.94 8.76
C PRO A 24 -7.77 0.59 8.63
N SER A 25 -8.95 1.12 8.31
CA SER A 25 -9.16 2.57 8.19
C SER A 25 -8.64 3.32 9.42
N GLY A 26 -8.02 4.48 9.20
CA GLY A 26 -7.49 5.35 10.25
C GLY A 26 -6.10 4.96 10.80
N LYS A 27 -5.52 3.83 10.42
CA LYS A 27 -4.18 3.41 10.89
C LYS A 27 -3.02 4.05 10.13
N CYS A 28 -3.25 4.55 8.92
CA CYS A 28 -2.23 5.18 8.09
C CYS A 28 -2.90 6.11 7.07
N ALA A 29 -2.29 7.27 6.81
CA ALA A 29 -2.63 8.07 5.63
C ALA A 29 -2.32 7.26 4.36
N TRP A 30 -3.23 7.24 3.38
CA TRP A 30 -3.09 6.43 2.17
C TRP A 30 -3.28 7.27 0.91
N THR A 31 -2.29 7.19 0.01
CA THR A 31 -2.36 7.72 -1.36
C THR A 31 -2.20 6.57 -2.34
N ALA A 32 -3.07 6.52 -3.36
CA ALA A 32 -2.99 5.54 -4.45
C ALA A 32 -2.72 6.24 -5.78
N VAL A 33 -1.79 5.72 -6.57
CA VAL A 33 -1.35 6.30 -7.85
C VAL A 33 -1.34 5.20 -8.91
N GLY A 34 -1.92 5.48 -10.08
CA GLY A 34 -1.79 4.63 -11.25
C GLY A 34 -0.44 4.89 -11.95
N VAL A 35 0.27 3.83 -12.32
CA VAL A 35 1.55 3.89 -13.05
C VAL A 35 1.50 3.02 -14.30
N SER A 36 2.39 3.29 -15.27
CA SER A 36 2.48 2.52 -16.51
C SER A 36 3.08 1.13 -16.28
N GLU A 37 4.09 1.03 -15.43
CA GLU A 37 4.82 -0.20 -15.14
C GLU A 37 5.54 -0.12 -13.77
N LEU A 38 6.09 -1.24 -13.34
CA LEU A 38 6.89 -1.37 -12.11
C LEU A 38 8.25 -1.99 -12.45
N ALA A 39 9.17 -2.00 -11.47
CA ALA A 39 10.54 -2.44 -11.67
C ALA A 39 10.69 -3.88 -12.20
N HIS A 40 9.70 -4.74 -11.97
CA HIS A 40 9.67 -6.11 -12.49
C HIS A 40 8.41 -6.35 -13.33
N PRO A 41 8.53 -7.01 -14.50
CA PRO A 41 7.39 -7.36 -15.33
C PRO A 41 6.37 -8.22 -14.57
N GLY A 42 5.08 -7.95 -14.78
CA GLY A 42 3.98 -8.71 -14.22
C GLY A 42 3.58 -8.35 -12.79
N LEU A 43 4.29 -7.43 -12.12
CA LEU A 43 3.83 -6.88 -10.85
C LEU A 43 2.57 -6.03 -11.04
N LEU A 44 1.58 -6.22 -10.18
CA LEU A 44 0.30 -5.50 -10.22
C LEU A 44 0.29 -4.26 -9.33
N ALA A 45 1.05 -4.30 -8.22
CA ALA A 45 1.16 -3.18 -7.29
C ALA A 45 2.51 -3.18 -6.55
N GLU A 46 2.97 -2.00 -6.17
CA GLU A 46 4.09 -1.77 -5.26
C GLU A 46 3.67 -0.87 -4.10
N ILE A 47 4.21 -1.11 -2.90
CA ILE A 47 3.83 -0.39 -1.68
C ILE A 47 5.06 0.24 -1.03
N LYS A 48 5.05 1.57 -0.91
CA LYS A 48 5.99 2.33 -0.09
C LYS A 48 5.36 2.71 1.25
N CYS A 49 6.00 2.28 2.32
CA CYS A 49 5.61 2.63 3.69
C CYS A 49 6.70 3.44 4.39
N VAL A 50 6.26 4.30 5.32
CA VAL A 50 7.12 4.96 6.30
C VAL A 50 6.48 4.68 7.65
N ALA A 51 7.28 4.22 8.60
CA ALA A 51 6.84 3.86 9.94
C ALA A 51 7.82 4.40 10.98
N ILE A 52 7.34 4.54 12.21
CA ILE A 52 8.17 4.92 13.36
C ILE A 52 8.43 3.65 14.16
N GLN A 53 9.70 3.38 14.46
CA GLN A 53 10.06 2.35 15.43
C GLN A 53 9.67 2.86 16.81
N ARG A 54 8.78 2.14 17.50
CA ARG A 54 8.52 2.42 18.91
C ARG A 54 9.77 1.98 19.68
N SER A 55 10.43 2.90 20.37
CA SER A 55 11.33 2.49 21.43
C SER A 55 10.48 1.81 22.50
N SER A 56 10.94 0.67 23.01
CA SER A 56 10.48 0.21 24.32
C SER A 56 11.00 1.25 25.31
N ALA A 57 10.15 2.20 25.71
CA ALA A 57 10.42 2.90 26.95
C ALA A 57 10.45 1.82 28.03
N GLU A 58 11.58 1.72 28.75
CA GLU A 58 11.74 0.86 29.92
C GLU A 58 10.53 1.07 30.85
N ALA A 59 9.93 -0.05 31.28
CA ALA A 59 8.90 -0.08 32.31
C ALA A 59 9.52 0.05 33.70
#